data_AF-A0A7V1ENQ2-F1
#
_entry.id   AF-A0A7V1ENQ2-F1
#
_cell.length_a   1.000
_cell.length_b   1.000
_cell.length_c   1.000
_cell.angle_alpha   90.00
_cell.angle_beta   90.00
_cell.angle_gamma   90.00
#
_symmetry.space_group_name_H-M   'P 1'
#
loop_
_entity.id
_entity.type
_entity.pdbx_description
1 polymer ?
#
loop_
_entity_poly.entity_id
_entity_poly.type
_entity_poly.pdbx_seq_one_letter_code
_entity_poly.pdbx_strand_id
1 'polypeptide(L)'
;MPRLQSQTALKNILKTYFTEMRSPIAWCTSAGPAEILRALGFDMYFPENHGALLGASRIAEKYIPRAHQEGFDGEICSYLTADIGA
;
A
#
# COMPACT_ATOMS: atom_id res chain seq x y z
N MET A 1 -2.13 11.84 22.82
CA MET A 1 -2.83 12.56 21.73
C MET A 1 -4.29 12.16 21.74
N PRO A 2 -5.24 13.12 21.65
CA PRO A 2 -6.65 12.80 21.52
C PRO A 2 -6.89 12.06 20.19
N ARG A 3 -7.79 11.07 20.21
CA ARG A 3 -8.13 10.28 19.03
C ARG A 3 -9.04 11.10 18.11
N LEU A 4 -8.60 11.30 16.86
CA LEU A 4 -9.43 11.95 15.85
C LEU A 4 -10.63 11.07 15.52
N GLN A 5 -11.83 11.65 15.49
CA GLN A 5 -13.05 10.92 15.12
C GLN A 5 -12.97 10.34 13.70
N SER A 6 -12.29 11.05 12.79
CA SER A 6 -12.05 10.62 11.40
C SER A 6 -11.19 9.36 11.28
N GLN A 7 -10.41 9.00 12.31
CA GLN A 7 -9.53 7.84 12.25
C GLN A 7 -10.30 6.52 12.08
N THR A 8 -11.49 6.39 12.68
CA THR A 8 -12.31 5.19 12.55
C THR A 8 -12.84 5.04 11.12
N ALA A 9 -13.31 6.14 10.51
CA ALA A 9 -13.77 6.15 9.13
C ALA A 9 -12.62 5.80 8.17
N LEU A 10 -11.44 6.41 8.34
CA LEU A 10 -10.27 6.14 7.50
C LEU A 10 -9.83 4.67 7.58
N LYS A 11 -9.80 4.08 8.78
CA LYS A 11 -9.46 2.66 8.94
C LYS A 11 -10.43 1.74 8.21
N ASN A 12 -11.72 2.04 8.25
CA ASN A 12 -12.73 1.25 7.55
C ASN A 12 -12.56 1.38 6.02
N ILE A 13 -12.35 2.60 5.51
CA ILE A 13 -12.10 2.85 4.08
C ILE A 13 -10.90 2.03 3.61
N LEU A 14 -9.77 2.11 4.31
CA LEU A 14 -8.55 1.40 3.92
C LEU A 14 -8.69 -0.12 4.05
N LYS A 15 -9.37 -0.61 5.08
CA LYS A 15 -9.66 -2.05 5.21
C LYS A 15 -10.47 -2.55 4.02
N THR A 16 -11.63 -1.94 3.78
CA THR A 16 -12.52 -2.31 2.67
C THR A 16 -11.79 -2.23 1.34
N TYR A 17 -11.01 -1.16 1.12
CA TYR A 17 -10.22 -0.96 -0.09
C TYR A 17 -9.32 -2.15 -0.42
N PHE A 18 -8.50 -2.62 0.53
CA PHE A 18 -7.56 -3.71 0.27
C PHE A 18 -8.21 -5.11 0.35
N THR A 19 -9.26 -5.30 1.14
CA THR A 19 -9.89 -6.63 1.31
C THR A 19 -10.91 -6.99 0.23
N GLU A 20 -11.46 -6.00 -0.48
CA GLU A 20 -12.52 -6.23 -1.47
C GLU A 20 -12.05 -6.16 -2.93
N MET A 21 -10.75 -5.98 -3.18
CA MET A 21 -10.19 -5.91 -4.53
C MET A 21 -10.41 -7.19 -5.33
N ARG A 22 -10.70 -7.04 -6.62
CA ARG A 22 -11.01 -8.13 -7.55
C ARG A 22 -10.15 -8.02 -8.80
N SER A 23 -9.76 -9.18 -9.33
CA SER A 23 -9.02 -9.27 -10.59
C SER A 23 -9.88 -8.82 -11.77
N PRO A 24 -9.33 -8.07 -12.75
CA PRO A 24 -7.92 -7.71 -12.88
C PRO A 24 -7.50 -6.52 -12.00
N ILE A 25 -6.31 -6.60 -11.39
CA ILE A 25 -5.75 -5.56 -10.53
C ILE A 25 -4.61 -4.85 -11.26
N ALA A 26 -4.66 -3.52 -11.34
CA ALA A 26 -3.60 -2.68 -11.87
C ALA A 26 -2.81 -2.03 -10.73
N TRP A 27 -1.49 -2.17 -10.74
CA TRP A 27 -0.62 -1.41 -9.85
C TRP A 27 -0.43 -0.01 -10.42
N CYS A 28 -0.77 1.00 -9.64
CA CYS A 28 -0.71 2.39 -10.05
C CYS A 28 0.07 3.19 -9.01
N THR A 29 0.98 4.05 -9.46
CA THR A 29 1.62 5.01 -8.56
C THR A 29 0.60 6.07 -8.12
N SER A 30 0.89 6.75 -7.02
CA SER A 30 0.02 7.80 -6.44
C SER A 30 -0.39 8.92 -7.40
N ALA A 31 0.42 9.20 -8.43
CA ALA A 31 0.13 10.19 -9.48
C ALA A 31 -0.12 9.55 -10.87
N GLY A 32 -0.27 8.23 -10.93
CA GLY A 32 -0.57 7.52 -12.17
C GLY A 32 -2.02 7.74 -12.66
N PRO A 33 -2.36 7.31 -13.88
CA PRO A 33 -3.65 7.57 -14.53
C PRO A 33 -4.77 6.66 -14.00
N ALA A 34 -5.09 6.81 -12.72
CA ALA A 34 -6.06 6.00 -11.98
C ALA A 34 -7.44 5.92 -12.66
N GLU A 35 -7.94 7.05 -13.15
CA GLU A 35 -9.26 7.15 -13.79
C GLU A 35 -9.33 6.32 -15.08
N ILE A 36 -8.25 6.29 -15.85
CA ILE A 36 -8.18 5.52 -17.10
C ILE A 36 -8.20 4.02 -16.77
N LEU A 37 -7.38 3.59 -15.82
CA LEU A 37 -7.32 2.18 -15.39
C LEU A 37 -8.67 1.72 -14.85
N ARG A 38 -9.34 2.55 -14.04
CA ARG A 38 -10.69 2.26 -13.55
C ARG A 38 -11.71 2.18 -14.68
N ALA A 39 -11.64 3.07 -15.67
CA ALA A 39 -12.52 3.04 -16.84
C ALA A 39 -12.34 1.77 -17.69
N LEU A 40 -11.14 1.19 -17.68
CA LEU A 40 -10.83 -0.09 -18.33
C LEU A 40 -11.24 -1.32 -17.50
N GLY A 41 -11.83 -1.12 -16.31
CA GLY A 41 -12.36 -2.21 -15.48
C GLY A 41 -11.35 -2.83 -14.52
N PHE A 42 -10.24 -2.16 -14.22
CA PHE A 42 -9.29 -2.61 -13.21
C PHE A 42 -9.65 -2.08 -11.82
N ASP A 43 -9.44 -2.92 -10.81
CA ASP A 43 -9.24 -2.45 -9.44
C ASP A 43 -7.79 -1.99 -9.27
N MET A 44 -7.55 -0.95 -8.47
CA MET A 44 -6.25 -0.28 -8.41
C MET A 44 -5.51 -0.60 -7.14
N TYR A 45 -4.25 -1.01 -7.23
CA TYR A 45 -3.37 -1.18 -6.08
C TYR A 45 -2.37 -0.03 -6.03
N PHE A 46 -2.36 0.73 -4.92
CA PHE A 46 -1.37 1.78 -4.68
C PHE A 46 -0.32 1.26 -3.68
N PRO A 47 0.89 0.88 -4.14
CA PRO A 47 1.94 0.35 -3.26
C PRO A 47 2.38 1.37 -2.22
N GLU A 48 2.32 2.68 -2.51
CA GLU A 48 2.65 3.71 -1.53
C GLU A 48 1.69 3.70 -0.32
N ASN A 49 0.39 3.46 -0.57
CA ASN A 49 -0.63 3.40 0.49
C ASN A 49 -0.44 2.16 1.36
N HIS A 50 -0.12 1.01 0.75
CA HIS A 50 0.15 -0.20 1.51
C HIS A 50 1.45 -0.07 2.33
N GLY A 51 2.55 0.41 1.72
CA GLY A 51 3.78 0.72 2.44
C GLY A 51 3.56 1.70 3.62
N ALA A 52 2.76 2.74 3.43
CA ALA A 52 2.39 3.67 4.50
C ALA A 52 1.58 3.00 5.62
N LEU A 53 0.66 2.08 5.30
CA LEU A 53 -0.08 1.29 6.28
C LEU A 53 0.83 0.37 7.11
N LEU A 54 1.79 -0.28 6.46
CA LEU A 54 2.79 -1.12 7.14
C LEU A 54 3.63 -0.30 8.12
N GLY A 55 4.08 0.88 7.68
CA GLY A 55 4.82 1.82 8.53
C GLY A 55 3.99 2.34 9.71
N ALA A 56 2.75 2.79 9.45
CA ALA A 56 1.84 3.28 10.48
C ALA A 56 1.45 2.19 11.50
N SER A 57 1.43 0.93 11.07
CA SER A 57 1.12 -0.23 11.92
C SER A 57 2.35 -0.80 12.66
N ARG A 58 3.55 -0.26 12.43
CA ARG A 58 4.82 -0.76 13.01
C ARG A 58 5.04 -2.24 12.71
N ILE A 59 4.83 -2.61 11.46
CA ILE A 59 5.12 -3.96 10.96
C ILE A 59 6.04 -3.94 9.73
N ALA A 60 6.45 -2.76 9.26
CA ALA A 60 7.35 -2.62 8.10
C ALA A 60 8.71 -3.28 8.35
N GLU A 61 9.19 -3.27 9.60
CA GLU A 61 10.44 -3.90 10.02
C GLU A 61 10.47 -5.43 9.79
N LYS A 62 9.30 -6.07 9.64
CA LYS A 62 9.20 -7.48 9.27
C LYS A 62 9.46 -7.71 7.78
N TYR A 63 9.11 -6.74 6.94
CA TYR A 63 9.03 -6.90 5.50
C TYR A 63 10.22 -6.30 4.75
N ILE A 64 10.73 -5.16 5.21
CA ILE A 64 11.92 -4.51 4.63
C ILE A 64 13.13 -5.48 4.57
N PRO A 65 13.48 -6.23 5.64
CA PRO A 65 14.60 -7.18 5.58
C PRO A 65 14.37 -8.32 4.58
N ARG A 66 13.10 -8.73 4.36
CA ARG A 66 12.76 -9.75 3.36
C ARG A 66 13.04 -9.23 1.96
N ALA A 67 12.66 -7.99 1.63
CA ALA A 67 13.02 -7.39 0.35
C ALA A 67 14.55 -7.32 0.15
N HIS A 68 15.33 -6.97 1.17
CA HIS A 68 16.79 -6.99 1.06
C HIS A 68 17.36 -8.39 0.82
N GLN A 69 16.78 -9.43 1.42
CA GLN A 69 17.18 -10.82 1.18
C GLN A 69 16.91 -11.27 -0.26
N GLU A 70 15.89 -10.71 -0.92
CA GLU A 70 15.58 -10.92 -2.33
C GLU A 70 16.46 -10.06 -3.27
N GLY A 71 17.37 -9.24 -2.73
CA GLY A 71 18.35 -8.46 -3.51
C GLY A 71 17.99 -7.00 -3.76
N PHE A 72 16.93 -6.47 -3.12
CA PHE A 72 16.62 -5.04 -3.19
C PHE A 72 17.61 -4.21 -2.37
N ASP A 73 18.09 -3.09 -2.92
CA ASP A 73 19.09 -2.22 -2.30
C ASP A 73 18.59 -1.57 -0.99
N GLY A 74 19.50 -1.37 -0.04
CA GLY A 74 19.29 -0.72 1.26
C GLY A 74 18.79 0.72 1.18
N GLU A 75 19.18 1.44 0.12
CA GLU A 75 18.92 2.87 -0.06
C GLU A 75 17.64 3.14 -0.87
N ILE A 76 16.96 2.10 -1.35
CA ILE A 76 15.66 2.25 -2.03
C ILE A 76 14.59 2.71 -1.04
N CYS A 77 13.64 3.50 -1.54
CA CYS A 77 12.55 4.04 -0.73
C CYS A 77 11.82 2.96 0.08
N SER A 78 11.62 3.23 1.37
CA SER A 78 11.08 2.26 2.32
C SER A 78 9.64 1.83 2.03
N TYR A 79 8.82 2.63 1.32
CA TYR A 79 7.49 2.15 0.92
C TYR A 79 7.61 0.95 -0.03
N LEU A 80 8.59 0.96 -0.94
CA LEU A 80 8.78 -0.11 -1.92
C LEU A 80 9.25 -1.38 -1.21
N THR A 81 10.30 -1.27 -0.39
CA THR A 81 10.87 -2.44 0.29
C THR A 81 9.91 -3.02 1.34
N ALA A 82 9.10 -2.20 1.99
CA ALA A 82 8.04 -2.68 2.86
C ALA A 82 6.91 -3.36 2.08
N ASP A 83 6.48 -2.77 0.96
CA ASP A 83 5.38 -3.28 0.14
C ASP A 83 5.71 -4.62 -0.54
N ILE A 84 6.84 -4.69 -1.26
CA ILE A 84 7.23 -5.90 -1.99
C ILE A 84 7.68 -7.04 -1.05
N GLY A 85 8.12 -6.69 0.16
CA GLY A 85 8.50 -7.66 1.19
C GLY A 85 7.30 -8.31 1.89
N ALA A 86 6.10 -7.73 1.79
CA ALA A 86 4.88 -8.23 2.41
C ALA A 86 4.35 -9.48 1.70
#